data_AF-A0A932CB32-F1
#
_entry.id   AF-A0A932CB32-F1
#
_cell.length_a   1.000
_cell.length_b   1.000
_cell.length_c   1.000
_cell.angle_alpha   90.00
_cell.angle_beta   90.00
_cell.angle_gamma   90.00
#
_symmetry.space_group_name_H-M   'P 1'
#
loop_
_entity.id
_entity.type
_entity.pdbx_description
1 polymer ?
#
loop_
_entity_poly.entity_id
_entity_poly.type
_entity_poly.pdbx_seq_one_letter_code
_entity_poly.pdbx_strand_id
1 'polypeptide(L)'
;MANSDPAECQSALEALRSFGPALSIKLYRLKLDPAPPLPVIPCLDHEAMLHQRVAPHAAAYVQETASGDLHEVVFIPDDLRIEVDTVSTWGEASEESRGRLVALLAARLPRYRVNVQRASRWRGDRRVADACRAQVSLRDVLLGQDMAAVRAALDRLQTVGALMEKQSRVASWAVRTVTAPILAAAGVVTYQVLGMFTARLSENGVSALRYVVLGLLGVAFLYYGLKAVQLTEMSNRVWKRAAEYSLILAERRRLSRTP
;
A
#
# COMPACT_ATOMS: atom_id res chain seq x y z
N MET A 1 19.34 -21.60 -3.28
CA MET A 1 18.11 -20.79 -3.36
C MET A 1 16.99 -21.77 -3.63
N ALA A 2 16.07 -21.96 -2.70
CA ALA A 2 14.96 -22.89 -2.92
C ALA A 2 14.15 -22.36 -4.11
N ASN A 3 13.96 -23.19 -5.13
CA ASN A 3 12.95 -22.93 -6.14
C ASN A 3 11.61 -22.99 -5.40
N SER A 4 11.03 -21.83 -5.09
CA SER A 4 9.61 -21.72 -4.80
C SER A 4 8.87 -22.36 -5.98
N ASP A 5 8.22 -23.50 -5.76
CA ASP A 5 7.73 -24.36 -6.83
C ASP A 5 6.55 -23.68 -7.56
N PRO A 6 6.70 -23.32 -8.85
CA PRO A 6 5.59 -22.82 -9.66
C PRO A 6 4.33 -23.67 -9.58
N ALA A 7 4.48 -24.99 -9.42
CA ALA A 7 3.36 -25.93 -9.31
C ALA A 7 2.56 -25.74 -8.02
N GLU A 8 3.20 -25.31 -6.93
CA GLU A 8 2.52 -25.06 -5.66
C GLU A 8 1.67 -23.80 -5.72
N CYS A 9 2.20 -22.72 -6.32
CA CYS A 9 1.41 -21.52 -6.59
C CYS A 9 0.24 -21.80 -7.53
N GLN A 10 0.45 -22.60 -8.57
CA GLN A 10 -0.61 -22.97 -9.50
C GLN A 10 -1.71 -23.78 -8.82
N SER A 11 -1.34 -24.77 -7.99
CA SER A 11 -2.28 -25.55 -7.18
C SER A 11 -3.08 -24.66 -6.22
N ALA A 12 -2.43 -23.67 -5.60
CA ALA A 12 -3.09 -22.73 -4.71
C ALA A 12 -4.09 -21.80 -5.43
N LEU A 13 -3.76 -21.36 -6.64
CA LEU A 13 -4.66 -20.60 -7.51
C LEU A 13 -5.84 -21.45 -8.00
N GLU A 14 -5.63 -22.74 -8.24
CA GLU A 14 -6.70 -23.67 -8.61
C GLU A 14 -7.69 -23.90 -7.46
N ALA A 15 -7.21 -23.95 -6.22
CA ALA A 15 -8.07 -24.07 -5.04
C ALA A 15 -9.09 -22.92 -4.94
N LEU A 16 -8.72 -21.71 -5.37
CA LEU A 16 -9.60 -20.53 -5.40
C LEU A 16 -10.72 -20.63 -6.43
N ARG A 17 -10.62 -21.48 -7.46
CA ARG A 17 -11.67 -21.58 -8.50
C ARG A 17 -13.04 -21.95 -7.95
N SER A 18 -13.07 -22.68 -6.83
CA SER A 18 -14.32 -23.04 -6.15
C SER A 18 -14.98 -21.87 -5.40
N PHE A 19 -14.22 -20.81 -5.10
CA PHE A 19 -14.72 -19.56 -4.53
C PHE A 19 -15.21 -18.59 -5.61
N GLY A 20 -14.48 -18.54 -6.73
CA GLY A 20 -14.88 -17.85 -7.94
C GLY A 20 -13.70 -17.57 -8.89
N PRO A 21 -13.94 -16.86 -10.00
CA PRO A 21 -12.91 -16.64 -11.01
C PRO A 21 -11.81 -15.69 -10.53
N ALA A 22 -10.56 -16.04 -10.83
CA ALA A 22 -9.46 -15.09 -10.80
C ALA A 22 -9.57 -14.15 -12.00
N LEU A 23 -9.48 -12.84 -11.75
CA LEU A 23 -9.62 -11.78 -12.74
C LEU A 23 -8.27 -11.21 -13.19
N SER A 24 -7.25 -11.28 -12.34
CA SER A 24 -5.87 -10.94 -12.67
C SER A 24 -4.91 -11.57 -11.65
N ILE A 25 -3.69 -11.87 -12.07
CA ILE A 25 -2.61 -12.38 -11.23
C ILE A 25 -1.41 -11.43 -11.28
N LYS A 26 -0.78 -11.18 -10.14
CA LYS A 26 0.50 -10.50 -10.00
C LYS A 26 1.56 -11.51 -9.60
N LEU A 27 2.71 -11.49 -10.26
CA LEU A 27 3.81 -12.41 -9.97
C LEU A 27 5.04 -11.64 -9.51
N TYR A 28 5.67 -12.11 -8.44
CA TYR A 28 6.98 -11.66 -7.99
C TYR A 28 7.95 -12.83 -7.97
N ARG A 29 8.95 -12.79 -8.87
CA ARG A 29 10.01 -13.83 -9.00
C ARG A 29 9.48 -15.25 -9.20
N LEU A 30 8.25 -15.38 -9.69
CA LEU A 30 7.59 -16.62 -10.07
C LEU A 30 7.21 -16.56 -11.55
N LYS A 31 7.08 -17.73 -12.17
CA LYS A 31 6.57 -17.88 -13.53
C LYS A 31 5.53 -19.00 -13.53
N LEU A 32 4.34 -18.73 -14.06
CA LEU A 32 3.31 -19.75 -14.28
C LEU A 32 3.52 -20.38 -15.67
N ASP A 33 3.47 -21.70 -15.75
CA ASP A 33 3.65 -22.45 -17.00
C ASP A 33 2.72 -23.69 -17.02
N PRO A 34 1.69 -23.73 -17.89
CA PRO A 34 1.35 -22.72 -18.90
C PRO A 34 0.80 -21.43 -18.27
N ALA A 35 0.99 -20.30 -18.96
CA ALA A 35 0.39 -19.04 -18.54
C ALA A 35 -1.14 -19.12 -18.60
N PRO A 36 -1.87 -18.70 -17.55
CA PRO A 36 -3.32 -18.75 -17.55
C PRO A 36 -3.91 -17.73 -18.54
N PRO A 37 -5.12 -17.97 -19.09
CA PRO A 37 -5.78 -17.10 -20.05
C PRO A 37 -6.43 -15.88 -19.36
N LEU A 38 -5.67 -15.18 -18.53
CA LEU A 38 -6.11 -13.99 -17.78
C LEU A 38 -4.94 -13.00 -17.63
N PRO A 39 -5.20 -11.74 -17.27
CA PRO A 39 -4.15 -10.74 -17.09
C PRO A 39 -3.11 -11.15 -16.03
N VAL A 40 -1.87 -11.40 -16.47
CA VAL A 40 -0.73 -11.68 -15.59
C VAL A 40 0.25 -10.52 -15.66
N ILE A 41 0.47 -9.85 -14.52
CA ILE A 41 1.33 -8.65 -14.44
C ILE A 41 2.48 -8.87 -13.45
N PRO A 42 3.60 -8.13 -13.58
CA PRO A 42 4.61 -8.12 -12.54
C PRO A 42 4.07 -7.45 -11.27
N CYS A 43 4.43 -7.99 -10.10
CA CYS A 43 4.23 -7.29 -8.84
C CYS A 43 5.14 -6.06 -8.78
N LEU A 44 4.58 -4.89 -8.45
CA LEU A 44 5.28 -3.60 -8.47
C LEU A 44 5.85 -3.18 -7.11
N ASP A 45 6.08 -4.14 -6.21
CA ASP A 45 6.72 -3.86 -4.93
C ASP A 45 8.21 -3.52 -5.09
N HIS A 46 8.49 -2.29 -5.51
CA HIS A 46 9.84 -1.76 -5.68
C HIS A 46 10.64 -1.70 -4.37
N GLU A 47 9.97 -1.63 -3.21
CA GLU A 47 10.62 -1.76 -1.89
C GLU A 47 11.27 -3.15 -1.72
N ALA A 48 10.70 -4.18 -2.35
CA ALA A 48 11.26 -5.53 -2.39
C ALA A 48 12.59 -5.62 -3.15
N MET A 49 12.86 -4.69 -4.07
CA MET A 49 14.10 -4.65 -4.84
C MET A 49 15.22 -3.90 -4.12
N LEU A 50 14.88 -3.00 -3.19
CA LEU A 50 15.85 -2.15 -2.49
C LEU A 50 16.24 -2.69 -1.10
N HIS A 51 15.35 -3.42 -0.43
CA HIS A 51 15.63 -4.07 0.85
C HIS A 51 15.63 -5.58 0.65
N GLN A 52 16.83 -6.18 0.66
CA GLN A 52 17.03 -7.60 0.34
C GLN A 52 16.07 -8.55 1.09
N ARG A 53 15.50 -9.49 0.33
CA ARG A 53 14.68 -10.67 0.69
C ARG A 53 13.19 -10.45 0.95
N VAL A 54 12.45 -10.07 -0.09
CA VAL A 54 11.03 -10.45 -0.21
C VAL A 54 10.94 -11.84 -0.83
N ALA A 55 10.15 -12.72 -0.23
CA ALA A 55 9.91 -14.06 -0.72
C ALA A 55 9.18 -14.01 -2.08
N PRO A 56 9.49 -14.91 -3.03
CA PRO A 56 8.69 -15.11 -4.23
C PRO A 56 7.21 -15.31 -3.86
N HIS A 57 6.32 -14.64 -4.57
CA HIS A 57 4.89 -14.69 -4.25
C HIS A 57 4.02 -14.41 -5.47
N ALA A 58 2.78 -14.91 -5.41
CA ALA A 58 1.75 -14.67 -6.40
C ALA A 58 0.53 -14.04 -5.72
N ALA A 59 0.05 -12.92 -6.21
CA ALA A 59 -1.20 -12.31 -5.77
C ALA A 59 -2.28 -12.53 -6.82
N ALA A 60 -3.49 -12.86 -6.42
CA ALA A 60 -4.63 -13.01 -7.32
C ALA A 60 -5.78 -12.13 -6.88
N TYR A 61 -6.34 -11.39 -7.82
CA TYR A 61 -7.64 -10.76 -7.67
C TYR A 61 -8.72 -11.77 -8.01
N VAL A 62 -9.57 -12.10 -7.05
CA VAL A 62 -10.63 -13.10 -7.18
C VAL A 62 -11.97 -12.44 -6.94
N GLN A 63 -12.95 -12.75 -7.78
CA GLN A 63 -14.32 -12.37 -7.54
C GLN A 63 -15.08 -13.54 -6.93
N GLU A 64 -15.74 -13.34 -5.79
CA GLU A 64 -16.63 -14.34 -5.22
C GLU A 64 -17.85 -14.54 -6.13
N THR A 65 -18.16 -15.79 -6.49
CA THR A 65 -19.31 -16.09 -7.36
C THR A 65 -20.66 -15.71 -6.71
N ALA A 66 -20.80 -15.87 -5.40
CA ALA A 66 -22.07 -15.67 -4.71
C ALA A 66 -22.46 -14.18 -4.54
N SER A 67 -21.51 -13.33 -4.16
CA SER A 67 -21.78 -11.92 -3.86
C SER A 67 -21.27 -10.97 -4.95
N GLY A 68 -20.35 -11.42 -5.80
CA GLY A 68 -19.59 -10.56 -6.70
C GLY A 68 -18.50 -9.74 -6.00
N ASP A 69 -18.25 -9.91 -4.70
CA ASP A 69 -17.21 -9.21 -3.94
C ASP A 69 -15.81 -9.54 -4.46
N LEU A 70 -14.90 -8.58 -4.38
CA LEU A 70 -13.53 -8.71 -4.83
C LEU A 70 -12.57 -8.95 -3.66
N HIS A 71 -11.62 -9.86 -3.84
CA HIS A 71 -10.58 -10.18 -2.87
C HIS A 71 -9.22 -10.20 -3.53
N GLU A 72 -8.18 -9.73 -2.83
CA GLU A 72 -6.80 -10.02 -3.21
C GLU A 72 -6.23 -11.08 -2.27
N VAL A 73 -5.72 -12.16 -2.86
CA VAL A 73 -5.11 -13.27 -2.14
C VAL A 73 -3.66 -13.39 -2.56
N VAL A 74 -2.74 -13.26 -1.61
CA VAL A 74 -1.29 -13.32 -1.82
C VAL A 74 -0.75 -14.64 -1.28
N PHE A 75 -0.19 -15.46 -2.15
CA PHE A 75 0.44 -16.73 -1.83
C PHE A 75 1.95 -16.55 -1.71
N ILE A 76 2.51 -16.92 -0.55
CA ILE A 76 3.94 -16.84 -0.24
C ILE A 76 4.40 -18.26 0.13
N PRO A 77 4.84 -19.07 -0.85
CA PRO A 77 5.17 -20.48 -0.66
C PRO A 77 6.27 -20.72 0.37
N ASP A 78 7.36 -19.97 0.27
CA ASP A 78 8.55 -20.13 1.14
C ASP A 78 8.22 -19.94 2.63
N ASP A 79 7.18 -19.16 2.95
CA ASP A 79 6.74 -18.88 4.31
C ASP A 79 5.54 -19.75 4.76
N LEU A 80 5.01 -20.59 3.85
CA LEU A 80 3.72 -21.28 4.00
C LEU A 80 2.63 -20.31 4.46
N ARG A 81 2.57 -19.14 3.85
CA ARG A 81 1.66 -18.05 4.23
C ARG A 81 0.76 -17.63 3.08
N ILE A 82 -0.50 -17.37 3.42
CA ILE A 82 -1.48 -16.74 2.54
C ILE A 82 -1.93 -15.44 3.21
N GLU A 83 -1.88 -14.33 2.49
CA GLU A 83 -2.38 -13.05 2.96
C GLU A 83 -3.62 -12.65 2.15
N VAL A 84 -4.71 -12.33 2.85
CA VAL A 84 -5.90 -11.71 2.26
C VAL A 84 -5.80 -10.21 2.48
N ASP A 85 -5.47 -9.46 1.42
CA ASP A 85 -5.32 -8.00 1.49
C ASP A 85 -6.69 -7.31 1.39
N THR A 86 -7.01 -6.51 2.40
CA THR A 86 -8.27 -5.76 2.49
C THR A 86 -8.17 -4.33 1.97
N VAL A 87 -6.94 -3.84 1.71
CA VAL A 87 -6.71 -2.46 1.27
C VAL A 87 -6.91 -2.35 -0.24
N SER A 88 -6.46 -3.34 -1.01
CA SER A 88 -6.62 -3.34 -2.47
C SER A 88 -8.08 -3.41 -2.91
N THR A 89 -8.90 -4.13 -2.17
CA THR A 89 -10.32 -4.33 -2.47
C THR A 89 -11.21 -3.49 -1.55
N TRP A 90 -10.67 -2.39 -1.04
CA TRP A 90 -11.35 -1.51 -0.10
C TRP A 90 -12.68 -0.98 -0.66
N GLY A 91 -13.76 -1.25 0.10
CA GLY A 91 -15.13 -0.91 -0.28
C GLY A 91 -15.71 -1.76 -1.42
N GLU A 92 -15.01 -2.80 -1.88
CA GLU A 92 -15.47 -3.75 -2.91
C GLU A 92 -15.58 -5.19 -2.39
N ALA A 93 -15.31 -5.38 -1.09
CA ALA A 93 -15.43 -6.64 -0.37
C ALA A 93 -16.19 -6.44 0.95
N SER A 94 -17.04 -7.39 1.30
CA SER A 94 -17.71 -7.48 2.60
C SER A 94 -16.92 -8.34 3.59
N GLU A 95 -17.18 -8.15 4.89
CA GLU A 95 -16.58 -9.00 5.93
C GLU A 95 -17.08 -10.44 5.85
N GLU A 96 -18.33 -10.63 5.43
CA GLU A 96 -18.97 -11.93 5.29
C GLU A 96 -18.34 -12.77 4.17
N SER A 97 -18.19 -12.18 2.98
CA SER A 97 -17.49 -12.79 1.85
C SER A 97 -16.04 -13.14 2.19
N ARG A 98 -15.35 -12.23 2.88
CA ARG A 98 -13.99 -12.47 3.37
C ARG A 98 -13.94 -13.63 4.36
N GLY A 99 -14.93 -13.76 5.25
CA GLY A 99 -15.05 -14.88 6.18
C GLY A 99 -15.16 -16.22 5.45
N ARG A 100 -15.98 -16.29 4.39
CA ARG A 100 -16.09 -17.47 3.53
C ARG A 100 -14.78 -17.79 2.80
N LEU A 101 -14.10 -16.78 2.26
CA LEU A 101 -12.81 -16.95 1.61
C LEU A 101 -11.77 -17.55 2.56
N VAL A 102 -11.64 -17.00 3.77
CA VAL A 102 -10.68 -17.48 4.78
C VAL A 102 -11.01 -18.93 5.18
N ALA A 103 -12.28 -19.26 5.39
CA ALA A 103 -12.71 -20.62 5.71
C ALA A 103 -12.36 -21.59 4.58
N LEU A 104 -12.59 -21.20 3.32
CA LEU A 104 -12.25 -22.00 2.15
C LEU A 104 -10.75 -22.22 2.03
N LEU A 105 -9.94 -21.17 2.18
CA LEU A 105 -8.48 -21.27 2.13
C LEU A 105 -7.93 -22.18 3.22
N ALA A 106 -8.43 -22.05 4.46
CA ALA A 106 -8.03 -22.92 5.57
C ALA A 106 -8.39 -24.39 5.32
N ALA A 107 -9.54 -24.67 4.70
CA ALA A 107 -9.98 -26.03 4.38
C ALA A 107 -9.21 -26.65 3.21
N ARG A 108 -8.92 -25.86 2.16
CA ARG A 108 -8.29 -26.35 0.92
C ARG A 108 -6.76 -26.37 0.97
N LEU A 109 -6.17 -25.49 1.77
CA LEU A 109 -4.72 -25.32 1.89
C LEU A 109 -4.30 -25.40 3.37
N PRO A 110 -4.54 -26.53 4.06
CA PRO A 110 -4.34 -26.64 5.51
C PRO A 110 -2.89 -26.49 5.95
N ARG A 111 -1.93 -26.63 5.03
CA ARG A 111 -0.50 -26.39 5.29
C ARG A 111 -0.16 -24.90 5.41
N TYR A 112 -1.00 -24.01 4.89
CA TYR A 112 -0.75 -22.58 4.86
C TYR A 112 -1.40 -21.87 6.03
N ARG A 113 -0.69 -20.88 6.59
CA ARG A 113 -1.25 -19.93 7.55
C ARG A 113 -1.93 -18.79 6.81
N VAL A 114 -3.25 -18.68 6.98
CA VAL A 114 -4.06 -17.61 6.41
C VAL A 114 -4.06 -16.40 7.34
N ASN A 115 -3.62 -15.25 6.85
CA ASN A 115 -3.62 -13.98 7.58
C ASN A 115 -4.47 -12.95 6.83
N VAL A 116 -5.19 -12.10 7.56
CA VAL A 116 -5.97 -11.00 6.98
C VAL A 116 -5.21 -9.70 7.22
N GLN A 117 -4.69 -9.09 6.15
CA GLN A 117 -3.99 -7.83 6.24
C GLN A 117 -4.99 -6.68 6.34
N ARG A 118 -5.04 -6.03 7.50
CA ARG A 118 -5.96 -4.91 7.77
C ARG A 118 -5.33 -3.56 7.43
N ALA A 119 -6.19 -2.61 7.05
CA ALA A 119 -5.80 -1.23 6.82
C ALA A 119 -5.16 -0.57 8.05
N SER A 120 -3.96 -0.03 7.87
CA SER A 120 -3.23 0.78 8.84
C SER A 120 -3.61 2.26 8.75
N ARG A 121 -3.99 2.84 9.91
CA ARG A 121 -4.22 4.29 10.04
C ARG A 121 -2.91 5.09 9.91
N TRP A 122 -1.81 4.54 10.41
CA TRP A 122 -0.48 5.18 10.35
C TRP A 122 0.03 5.30 8.92
N ARG A 123 -0.12 4.24 8.11
CA ARG A 123 0.25 4.26 6.68
C ARG A 123 -0.77 4.99 5.79
N GLY A 124 -1.93 5.35 6.34
CA GLY A 124 -2.98 6.05 5.60
C GLY A 124 -3.67 5.18 4.55
N ASP A 125 -3.73 3.87 4.75
CA ASP A 125 -4.23 2.89 3.78
C ASP A 125 -5.60 3.25 3.21
N ARG A 126 -6.54 3.63 4.08
CA ARG A 126 -7.89 4.05 3.68
C ARG A 126 -7.85 5.28 2.79
N ARG A 127 -7.05 6.30 3.13
CA ARG A 127 -6.94 7.52 2.33
C ARG A 127 -6.38 7.25 0.93
N VAL A 128 -5.41 6.34 0.83
CA VAL A 128 -4.86 5.92 -0.47
C VAL A 128 -5.93 5.19 -1.29
N ALA A 129 -6.65 4.25 -0.67
CA ALA A 129 -7.71 3.50 -1.34
C ALA A 129 -8.86 4.42 -1.77
N ASP A 130 -9.30 5.33 -0.91
CA ASP A 130 -10.35 6.32 -1.22
C ASP A 130 -9.92 7.24 -2.36
N ALA A 131 -8.66 7.71 -2.36
CA ALA A 131 -8.12 8.53 -3.46
C ALA A 131 -8.09 7.79 -4.80
N CYS A 132 -7.75 6.50 -4.80
CA CYS A 132 -7.79 5.67 -6.01
C CYS A 132 -9.23 5.49 -6.50
N ARG A 133 -10.12 5.07 -5.59
CA ARG A 133 -11.52 4.77 -5.88
C ARG A 133 -12.30 6.00 -6.36
N ALA A 134 -11.95 7.19 -5.87
CA ALA A 134 -12.54 8.44 -6.34
C ALA A 134 -12.29 8.69 -7.83
N GLN A 135 -11.25 8.10 -8.42
CA GLN A 135 -10.96 8.20 -9.84
C GLN A 135 -11.44 6.97 -10.62
N VAL A 136 -11.11 5.77 -10.13
CA VAL A 136 -11.44 4.50 -10.78
C VAL A 136 -11.50 3.38 -9.74
N SER A 137 -12.55 2.57 -9.80
CA SER A 137 -12.69 1.40 -8.93
C SER A 137 -11.85 0.23 -9.44
N LEU A 138 -11.38 -0.66 -8.56
CA LEU A 138 -10.65 -1.85 -9.00
C LEU A 138 -11.58 -2.77 -9.80
N ARG A 139 -12.86 -2.82 -9.44
CA ARG A 139 -13.90 -3.51 -10.21
C ARG A 139 -13.95 -3.04 -11.66
N ASP A 140 -13.95 -1.73 -11.92
CA ASP A 140 -13.97 -1.21 -13.29
C ASP A 140 -12.70 -1.58 -14.06
N VAL A 141 -11.54 -1.57 -13.37
CA VAL A 141 -10.26 -1.98 -13.96
C VAL A 141 -10.27 -3.46 -14.35
N LEU A 142 -10.84 -4.33 -13.52
CA LEU A 142 -10.88 -5.77 -13.74
C LEU A 142 -11.99 -6.22 -14.70
N LEU A 143 -13.17 -5.62 -14.62
CA LEU A 143 -14.40 -6.10 -15.26
C LEU A 143 -15.05 -5.11 -16.23
N GLY A 144 -14.67 -3.83 -16.18
CA GLY A 144 -15.28 -2.78 -17.00
C GLY A 144 -15.15 -3.09 -18.50
N GLN A 145 -16.25 -2.93 -19.24
CA GLN A 145 -16.31 -3.21 -20.68
C GLN A 145 -15.81 -2.02 -21.51
N ASP A 146 -16.08 -0.79 -21.06
CA ASP A 146 -15.57 0.42 -21.72
C ASP A 146 -14.12 0.69 -21.32
N MET A 147 -13.21 0.01 -22.03
CA MET A 147 -11.77 0.13 -21.83
C MET A 147 -11.22 1.54 -22.10
N ALA A 148 -11.94 2.39 -22.82
CA ALA A 148 -11.53 3.77 -23.10
C ALA A 148 -11.88 4.67 -21.92
N ALA A 149 -13.10 4.54 -21.37
CA ALA A 149 -13.51 5.26 -20.17
C ALA A 149 -12.64 4.90 -18.96
N VAL A 150 -12.37 3.61 -18.74
CA VAL A 150 -11.47 3.14 -17.68
C VAL A 150 -10.06 3.73 -17.85
N ARG A 151 -9.57 3.81 -19.09
CA ARG A 151 -8.25 4.42 -19.36
C ARG A 151 -8.23 5.91 -19.03
N ALA A 152 -9.23 6.66 -19.45
CA ALA A 152 -9.32 8.09 -19.13
C ALA A 152 -9.38 8.32 -17.61
N ALA A 153 -10.07 7.44 -16.87
CA ALA A 153 -10.09 7.46 -15.42
C ALA A 153 -8.72 7.15 -14.79
N LEU A 154 -7.97 6.21 -15.36
CA LEU A 154 -6.60 5.91 -14.94
C LEU A 154 -5.63 7.05 -15.23
N ASP A 155 -5.74 7.73 -16.36
CA ASP A 155 -4.90 8.88 -16.69
C ASP A 155 -5.13 10.03 -15.69
N ARG A 156 -6.39 10.22 -15.22
CA ARG A 156 -6.69 11.12 -14.10
C ARG A 156 -6.04 10.68 -12.79
N LEU A 157 -6.11 9.38 -12.46
CA LEU A 157 -5.45 8.84 -11.26
C LEU A 157 -3.93 9.06 -11.28
N GLN A 158 -3.29 8.85 -12.43
CA GLN A 158 -1.86 9.13 -12.61
C GLN A 158 -1.54 10.62 -12.41
N THR A 159 -2.38 11.50 -12.95
CA THR A 159 -2.26 12.95 -12.76
C THR A 159 -2.38 13.34 -11.29
N VAL A 160 -3.38 12.79 -10.57
CA VAL A 160 -3.55 12.98 -9.13
C VAL A 160 -2.34 12.47 -8.36
N GLY A 161 -1.82 11.28 -8.70
CA GLY A 161 -0.61 10.72 -8.10
C GLY A 161 0.60 11.63 -8.26
N ALA A 162 0.83 12.18 -9.46
CA ALA A 162 1.91 13.13 -9.73
C ALA A 162 1.76 14.44 -8.94
N LEU A 163 0.54 14.95 -8.80
CA LEU A 163 0.26 16.13 -7.97
C LEU A 163 0.52 15.83 -6.48
N MET A 164 0.11 14.66 -5.99
CA MET A 164 0.37 14.23 -4.60
C MET A 164 1.87 14.11 -4.33
N GLU A 165 2.65 13.57 -5.27
CA GLU A 165 4.10 13.51 -5.17
C GLU A 165 4.72 14.92 -5.11
N LYS A 166 4.27 15.84 -5.97
CA LYS A 166 4.74 17.23 -5.92
C LYS A 166 4.45 17.87 -4.55
N GLN A 167 3.25 17.68 -4.02
CA GLN A 167 2.87 18.21 -2.70
C GLN A 167 3.70 17.59 -1.57
N SER A 168 4.01 16.29 -1.64
CA SER A 168 4.86 15.64 -0.63
C SER A 168 6.30 16.15 -0.67
N ARG A 169 6.84 16.42 -1.87
CA ARG A 169 8.16 17.07 -2.04
C ARG A 169 8.18 18.49 -1.48
N VAL A 170 7.12 19.28 -1.72
CA VAL A 170 6.98 20.63 -1.14
C VAL A 170 6.92 20.57 0.39
N ALA A 171 6.15 19.63 0.96
CA ALA A 171 6.10 19.43 2.41
C ALA A 171 7.49 19.05 2.98
N SER A 172 8.19 18.11 2.35
CA SER A 172 9.56 17.73 2.75
C SER A 172 10.54 18.89 2.65
N TRP A 173 10.43 19.72 1.61
CA TRP A 173 11.23 20.92 1.46
C TRP A 173 10.94 21.92 2.58
N ALA A 174 9.67 22.24 2.82
CA ALA A 174 9.26 23.19 3.85
C ALA A 174 9.74 22.79 5.25
N VAL A 175 9.69 21.49 5.58
CA VAL A 175 10.24 20.99 6.85
C VAL A 175 11.74 21.27 6.94
N ARG A 176 12.50 20.98 5.88
CA ARG A 176 13.96 21.13 5.87
C ARG A 176 14.43 22.58 5.83
N THR A 177 13.75 23.45 5.10
CA THR A 177 14.22 24.81 4.82
C THR A 177 13.56 25.88 5.66
N VAL A 178 12.35 25.64 6.18
CA VAL A 178 11.60 26.63 6.95
C VAL A 178 11.40 26.17 8.39
N THR A 179 10.77 25.01 8.59
CA THR A 179 10.43 24.55 9.94
C THR A 179 11.67 24.23 10.77
N ALA A 180 12.66 23.53 10.22
CA ALA A 180 13.87 23.16 10.97
C ALA A 180 14.68 24.39 11.43
N PRO A 181 15.00 25.38 10.57
CA PRO A 181 15.72 26.57 11.01
C PRO A 181 14.93 27.41 12.04
N ILE A 182 13.61 27.56 11.86
CA ILE A 182 12.76 28.29 12.81
C ILE A 182 12.76 27.59 14.17
N LEU A 183 12.60 26.26 14.21
CA LEU A 183 12.63 25.50 15.47
C LEU A 183 14.01 25.55 16.12
N ALA A 184 15.09 25.54 15.34
CA ALA A 184 16.45 25.70 15.86
C ALA A 184 16.65 27.09 16.48
N ALA A 185 16.25 28.16 15.77
CA ALA A 185 16.32 29.53 16.26
C ALA A 185 15.47 29.71 17.52
N ALA A 186 14.24 29.18 17.52
CA ALA A 186 13.36 29.19 18.69
C ALA A 186 14.00 28.46 19.88
N GLY A 187 14.65 27.31 19.65
CA GLY A 187 15.39 26.58 20.68
C GLY A 187 16.52 27.41 21.30
N VAL A 188 17.33 28.07 20.46
CA VAL A 188 18.43 28.95 20.91
C VAL A 188 17.89 30.14 21.70
N VAL A 189 16.92 30.88 21.14
CA VAL A 189 16.31 32.05 21.81
C VAL A 189 15.69 31.66 23.14
N THR A 190 14.92 30.56 23.18
CA THR A 190 14.33 30.04 24.41
C THR A 190 15.42 29.74 25.44
N TYR A 191 16.48 29.04 25.04
CA TYR A 191 17.56 28.66 25.95
C TYR A 191 18.24 29.89 26.58
N GLN A 192 18.50 30.92 25.77
CA GLN A 192 19.10 32.18 26.22
C GLN A 192 18.17 32.97 27.13
N VAL A 193 16.90 33.14 26.74
CA VAL A 193 15.91 33.89 27.50
C VAL A 193 15.63 33.24 28.85
N LEU A 194 15.48 31.92 28.90
CA LEU A 194 15.28 31.19 30.15
C LEU A 194 16.47 31.32 31.11
N GLY A 195 17.69 31.46 30.58
CA GLY A 195 18.89 31.70 31.39
C GLY A 195 18.84 33.02 32.16
N MET A 196 18.15 34.04 31.65
CA MET A 196 18.01 35.33 32.32
C MET A 196 17.13 35.27 33.58
N PHE A 197 16.32 34.21 33.73
CA PHE A 197 15.43 34.04 34.88
C PHE A 197 16.03 33.22 36.02
N THR A 198 17.31 32.83 35.94
CA THR A 198 17.99 31.98 36.94
C THR A 198 17.90 32.57 38.35
N ALA A 199 18.05 33.89 38.48
CA ALA A 199 17.92 34.58 39.77
C ALA A 199 16.51 34.52 40.39
N ARG A 200 15.46 34.27 39.59
CA ARG A 200 14.07 34.20 40.05
C ARG A 200 13.53 32.77 40.21
N LEU A 201 13.98 31.84 39.37
CA LEU A 201 13.41 30.48 39.27
C LEU A 201 14.33 29.38 39.84
N SER A 202 15.52 29.73 40.35
CA SER A 202 16.62 28.80 40.66
C SER A 202 17.13 28.03 39.44
N GLU A 203 18.34 27.49 39.53
CA GLU A 203 18.96 26.72 38.44
C GLU A 203 18.14 25.48 38.06
N ASN A 204 17.57 24.79 39.05
CA ASN A 204 16.74 23.61 38.83
C ASN A 204 15.43 23.95 38.11
N GLY A 205 14.79 25.07 38.48
CA GLY A 205 13.55 25.52 37.84
C GLY A 205 13.77 25.95 36.38
N VAL A 206 14.85 26.69 36.11
CA VAL A 206 15.23 27.06 34.73
C VAL A 206 15.56 25.82 33.90
N SER A 207 16.27 24.84 34.47
CA SER A 207 16.62 23.60 33.78
C SER A 207 15.39 22.76 33.44
N ALA A 208 14.45 22.60 34.39
CA ALA A 208 13.19 21.91 34.13
C ALA A 208 12.40 22.57 33.00
N LEU A 209 12.29 23.91 33.02
CA LEU A 209 11.57 24.65 32.00
C LEU A 209 12.24 24.55 30.61
N ARG A 210 13.57 24.58 30.55
CA ARG A 210 14.33 24.34 29.32
C ARG A 210 14.04 22.98 28.72
N TYR A 211 14.06 21.92 29.53
CA TYR A 211 13.75 20.58 29.05
C TYR A 211 12.33 20.45 28.52
N VAL A 212 11.35 21.05 29.20
CA VAL A 212 9.95 21.07 28.72
C VAL A 212 9.85 21.75 27.37
N VAL A 213 10.39 22.96 27.22
CA VAL A 213 10.26 23.70 25.96
C VAL A 213 11.03 23.02 24.82
N LEU A 214 12.26 22.58 25.06
CA LEU A 214 13.03 21.84 24.06
C LEU A 214 12.35 20.52 23.67
N GLY A 215 11.74 19.83 24.63
CA GLY A 215 10.93 18.64 24.38
C GLY A 215 9.75 18.93 23.46
N LEU A 216 8.99 20.00 23.72
CA LEU A 216 7.86 20.41 22.89
C LEU A 216 8.29 20.80 21.47
N LEU A 217 9.39 21.54 21.32
CA LEU A 217 9.96 21.88 20.02
C LEU A 217 10.42 20.63 19.26
N GLY A 218 11.03 19.67 19.97
CA GLY A 218 11.42 18.37 19.41
C GLY A 218 10.21 17.56 18.93
N VAL A 219 9.13 17.51 19.71
CA VAL A 219 7.87 16.86 19.30
C VAL A 219 7.29 17.52 18.06
N ALA A 220 7.27 18.85 17.99
CA ALA A 220 6.81 19.57 16.80
C ALA A 220 7.65 19.22 15.56
N PHE A 221 8.99 19.22 15.68
CA PHE A 221 9.90 18.83 14.61
C PHE A 221 9.61 17.41 14.10
N LEU A 222 9.50 16.44 15.02
CA LEU A 222 9.20 15.05 14.69
C LEU A 222 7.83 14.92 14.01
N TYR A 223 6.81 15.62 14.50
CA TYR A 223 5.48 15.60 13.92
C TYR A 223 5.50 16.04 12.45
N TYR A 224 6.11 17.19 12.15
CA TYR A 224 6.18 17.69 10.77
C TYR A 224 7.03 16.80 9.87
N GLY A 225 8.15 16.29 10.37
CA GLY A 225 9.00 15.34 9.64
C GLY A 225 8.26 14.05 9.29
N LEU A 226 7.61 13.42 10.27
CA LEU A 226 6.78 12.23 10.06
C LEU A 226 5.63 12.50 9.10
N LYS A 227 5.02 13.69 9.16
CA LYS A 227 3.94 14.05 8.25
C LYS A 227 4.41 14.13 6.80
N ALA A 228 5.58 14.72 6.55
CA ALA A 228 6.16 14.77 5.21
C ALA A 228 6.45 13.36 4.67
N VAL A 229 7.04 12.47 5.49
CA VAL A 229 7.29 11.07 5.12
C VAL A 229 5.99 10.33 4.79
N GLN A 230 4.96 10.49 5.63
CA GLN A 230 3.65 9.88 5.42
C GLN A 230 3.01 10.32 4.08
N LEU A 231 3.14 11.60 3.73
CA LEU A 231 2.63 12.11 2.46
C LEU A 231 3.35 11.49 1.26
N THR A 232 4.68 11.32 1.35
CA THR A 232 5.48 10.67 0.31
C THR A 232 5.14 9.18 0.17
N GLU A 233 4.97 8.47 1.28
CA GLU A 233 4.54 7.06 1.25
C GLU A 233 3.17 6.91 0.59
N MET A 234 2.21 7.77 0.95
CA MET A 234 0.87 7.74 0.34
C MET A 234 0.91 8.08 -1.17
N SER A 235 1.71 9.07 -1.60
CA SER A 235 1.83 9.40 -3.03
C SER A 235 2.43 8.24 -3.83
N ASN A 236 3.46 7.58 -3.30
CA ASN A 236 4.08 6.42 -3.96
C ASN A 236 3.09 5.26 -4.11
N ARG A 237 2.23 5.04 -3.12
CA ARG A 237 1.24 3.96 -3.18
C ARG A 237 0.11 4.25 -4.16
N VAL A 238 -0.35 5.50 -4.27
CA VAL A 238 -1.30 5.90 -5.33
C VAL A 238 -0.67 5.68 -6.71
N TRP A 239 0.59 6.08 -6.88
CA TRP A 239 1.33 5.83 -8.12
C TRP A 239 1.46 4.32 -8.42
N LYS A 240 1.82 3.49 -7.43
CA LYS A 240 1.89 2.01 -7.58
C LYS A 240 0.55 1.45 -8.08
N ARG A 241 -0.57 1.87 -7.48
CA ARG A 241 -1.91 1.42 -7.90
C ARG A 241 -2.25 1.85 -9.33
N ALA A 242 -1.95 3.09 -9.69
CA ALA A 242 -2.17 3.59 -11.04
C ALA A 242 -1.37 2.79 -12.09
N ALA A 243 -0.11 2.48 -11.79
CA ALA A 243 0.75 1.66 -12.64
C ALA A 243 0.22 0.22 -12.76
N GLU A 244 -0.14 -0.40 -11.63
CA GLU A 244 -0.72 -1.74 -11.58
C GLU A 244 -1.99 -1.83 -12.43
N TYR A 245 -2.93 -0.91 -12.24
CA TYR A 245 -4.18 -0.88 -12.99
C TYR A 245 -3.95 -0.65 -14.49
N SER A 246 -2.94 0.15 -14.84
CA SER A 246 -2.55 0.36 -16.23
C SER A 246 -2.03 -0.91 -16.89
N LEU A 247 -1.25 -1.73 -16.15
CA LEU A 247 -0.76 -3.02 -16.62
C LEU A 247 -1.91 -4.02 -16.78
N ILE A 248 -2.82 -4.09 -15.81
CA ILE A 248 -4.02 -4.95 -15.90
C ILE A 248 -4.83 -4.59 -17.15
N LEU A 249 -5.10 -3.29 -17.36
CA LEU A 249 -5.88 -2.84 -18.51
C LEU A 249 -5.17 -3.15 -19.84
N ALA A 250 -3.84 -3.00 -19.90
CA ALA A 250 -3.04 -3.34 -21.08
C ALA A 250 -3.11 -4.84 -21.39
N GLU A 251 -2.96 -5.70 -20.38
CA GLU A 251 -3.06 -7.15 -20.55
C GLU A 251 -4.47 -7.60 -20.95
N ARG A 252 -5.52 -7.02 -20.35
CA ARG A 252 -6.90 -7.30 -20.77
C ARG A 252 -7.10 -6.96 -22.26
N ARG A 253 -6.59 -5.80 -22.73
CA ARG A 253 -6.65 -5.43 -24.16
C ARG A 253 -5.88 -6.39 -25.05
N ARG A 254 -4.72 -6.90 -24.60
CA ARG A 254 -3.93 -7.90 -25.33
C ARG A 254 -4.72 -9.20 -25.48
N LEU A 255 -5.32 -9.68 -24.39
CA LEU A 255 -6.10 -10.91 -24.37
C LEU A 255 -7.37 -10.81 -25.21
N SER A 256 -8.09 -9.67 -25.20
CA SER A 256 -9.26 -9.46 -26.06
C SER A 256 -8.94 -9.45 -27.57
N ARG A 257 -7.67 -9.31 -27.95
CA ARG A 257 -7.21 -9.34 -29.35
C ARG A 257 -6.66 -10.69 -29.78
N THR A 258 -6.46 -11.61 -28.83
CA THR A 258 -5.96 -12.95 -29.10
C THR A 258 -7.17 -13.87 -29.26
N PRO A 259 -7.43 -14.44 -30.46
CA PRO A 259 -8.60 -15.27 -30.73
C PRO A 259 -8.60 -16.59 -29.97
#